data_AF-K4IIJ5-F1
#
_entry.id   AF-K4IIJ5-F1
#
_cell.length_a   1.000
_cell.length_b   1.000
_cell.length_c   1.000
_cell.angle_alpha   90.00
_cell.angle_beta   90.00
_cell.angle_gamma   90.00
#
_symmetry.space_group_name_H-M   'P 1'
#
loop_
_entity.id
_entity.type
_entity.pdbx_description
1 polymer ?
#
loop_
_entity_poly.entity_id
_entity_poly.type
_entity_poly.pdbx_seq_one_letter_code
_entity_poly.pdbx_strand_id
1 'polypeptide(L)'
;MSASSLRSSPLNKKITIKKMKTYKITKLFFSLCFLLALASCESDDDLQAIRATDFTKAELMKLHGGSDKSWKLTEIIIPEKFRDDPAFMNTTCVADDIYTFSVPTSELYESTIEVNIDLGDVRCFETYSDAESFEGKLLYDPYTLNGVEVFKTTFFLDECRITNNVPVGTTTWCFEDNYPLVELTDDRMVFSNAIFIGEQTFGFVFEKINE
;
A
#
# COMPACT_ATOMS: atom_id res chain seq x y z
N MET A 1 75.98 -23.45 -32.60
CA MET A 1 74.81 -23.06 -31.79
C MET A 1 74.96 -23.65 -30.40
N SER A 2 74.87 -22.77 -29.40
CA SER A 2 74.81 -22.95 -27.93
C SER A 2 74.07 -24.20 -27.43
N ALA A 3 74.19 -24.64 -26.18
CA ALA A 3 75.18 -24.53 -25.08
C ALA A 3 74.62 -25.46 -23.97
N SER A 4 75.53 -26.04 -23.16
CA SER A 4 75.44 -26.39 -21.72
C SER A 4 74.07 -26.81 -21.11
N SER A 5 73.99 -27.81 -20.23
CA SER A 5 74.68 -27.87 -18.94
C SER A 5 74.27 -29.16 -18.20
N LEU A 6 75.22 -29.73 -17.45
CA LEU A 6 75.02 -30.79 -16.46
C LEU A 6 73.93 -30.47 -15.43
N ARG A 7 73.25 -31.52 -14.94
CA ARG A 7 72.79 -31.59 -13.55
C ARG A 7 72.74 -33.03 -13.02
N SER A 8 73.20 -33.13 -11.79
CA SER A 8 73.39 -34.26 -10.90
C SER A 8 72.07 -34.85 -10.37
N SER A 9 72.07 -36.14 -10.07
CA SER A 9 71.05 -36.83 -9.26
C SER A 9 71.49 -36.93 -7.80
N PRO A 10 70.61 -36.70 -6.82
CA PRO A 10 70.81 -37.23 -5.48
C PRO A 10 69.74 -38.24 -5.07
N LEU A 11 70.22 -39.24 -4.32
CA LEU A 11 69.52 -40.40 -3.82
C LEU A 11 68.55 -40.04 -2.68
N ASN A 12 67.45 -40.77 -2.70
CA ASN A 12 66.26 -40.75 -1.86
C ASN A 12 66.54 -40.84 -0.33
N LYS A 13 65.97 -39.91 0.46
CA LYS A 13 65.84 -40.05 1.92
C LYS A 13 64.37 -39.85 2.31
N LYS A 14 63.70 -40.95 2.66
CA LYS A 14 62.34 -40.97 3.23
C LYS A 14 62.34 -40.20 4.56
N ILE A 15 61.51 -39.16 4.65
CA ILE A 15 61.18 -38.48 5.91
C ILE A 15 59.70 -38.76 6.20
N THR A 16 59.46 -39.49 7.27
CA THR A 16 58.12 -39.78 7.80
C THR A 16 57.67 -38.58 8.63
N ILE A 17 56.67 -37.84 8.13
CA ILE A 17 56.08 -36.70 8.84
C ILE A 17 55.15 -37.22 9.94
N LYS A 18 55.51 -36.91 11.19
CA LYS A 18 54.72 -37.17 12.39
C LYS A 18 53.57 -36.16 12.43
N LYS A 19 52.30 -36.61 12.35
CA LYS A 19 51.10 -35.79 12.56
C LYS A 19 51.15 -35.12 13.95
N MET A 20 51.27 -33.80 14.00
CA MET A 20 50.95 -33.02 15.21
C MET A 20 49.46 -32.71 15.23
N LYS A 21 48.84 -32.92 16.40
CA LYS A 21 47.46 -32.58 16.70
C LYS A 21 47.33 -31.06 16.83
N THR A 22 46.36 -30.49 16.14
CA THR A 22 45.97 -29.08 16.21
C THR A 22 45.37 -28.80 17.58
N TYR A 23 46.00 -27.93 18.37
CA TYR A 23 45.47 -27.48 19.66
C TYR A 23 44.79 -26.11 19.49
N LYS A 24 43.61 -26.02 20.11
CA LYS A 24 42.57 -24.99 19.98
C LYS A 24 43.09 -23.56 20.25
N ILE A 25 43.15 -22.72 19.22
CA ILE A 25 43.26 -21.26 19.33
C ILE A 25 42.11 -20.64 18.51
N THR A 26 40.89 -20.71 19.04
CA THR A 26 39.69 -20.11 18.41
C THR A 26 38.77 -19.45 19.43
N LYS A 27 39.33 -18.86 20.50
CA LYS A 27 38.53 -18.17 21.53
C LYS A 27 38.96 -16.74 21.86
N LEU A 28 39.77 -16.08 21.02
CA LEU A 28 40.21 -14.71 21.32
C LEU A 28 40.05 -13.67 20.20
N PHE A 29 39.24 -13.96 19.16
CA PHE A 29 38.95 -12.97 18.10
C PHE A 29 37.48 -12.54 18.01
N PHE A 30 36.58 -13.12 18.81
CA PHE A 30 35.15 -12.75 18.77
C PHE A 30 34.75 -11.62 19.75
N SER A 31 35.67 -11.16 20.60
CA SER A 31 35.34 -10.20 21.67
C SER A 31 35.66 -8.74 21.34
N LEU A 32 36.36 -8.44 20.23
CA LEU A 32 36.79 -7.06 19.92
C LEU A 32 35.92 -6.37 18.86
N CYS A 33 35.03 -7.09 18.17
CA CYS A 33 34.08 -6.48 17.22
C CYS A 33 32.81 -5.95 17.90
N PHE A 34 32.52 -6.33 19.16
CA PHE A 34 31.29 -5.94 19.86
C PHE A 34 31.34 -4.56 20.53
N LEU A 35 32.52 -3.93 20.61
CA LEU A 35 32.69 -2.63 21.28
C LEU A 35 32.70 -1.43 20.32
N LEU A 36 32.75 -1.65 19.01
CA LEU A 36 32.70 -0.57 18.01
C LEU A 36 31.27 -0.26 17.51
N ALA A 37 30.26 -1.01 17.97
CA ALA A 37 28.87 -0.82 17.56
C ALA A 37 28.10 0.21 18.41
N LEU A 38 28.70 0.77 19.47
CA LEU A 38 28.00 1.70 20.40
C LEU A 38 28.37 3.17 20.22
N ALA A 39 29.12 3.54 19.17
CA ALA A 39 29.54 4.92 18.91
C ALA A 39 28.81 5.62 17.74
N SER A 40 27.79 4.99 17.15
CA SER A 40 26.92 5.62 16.15
C SER A 40 25.45 5.39 16.46
N CYS A 41 25.02 5.87 17.62
CA CYS A 41 23.66 6.36 17.79
C CYS A 41 23.75 7.88 17.91
N GLU A 42 23.98 8.54 16.78
CA GLU A 42 23.51 9.90 16.61
C GLU A 42 21.99 9.74 16.47
N SER A 43 21.28 10.01 17.56
CA SER A 43 19.82 9.98 17.60
C SER A 43 19.30 11.15 16.78
N ASP A 44 19.19 10.94 15.48
CA ASP A 44 18.41 11.78 14.58
C ASP A 44 17.11 11.04 14.27
N ASP A 45 16.34 10.77 15.33
CA ASP A 45 14.97 10.25 15.24
C ASP A 45 14.00 11.43 15.10
N ASP A 46 14.24 12.29 14.11
CA ASP A 46 13.15 12.94 13.39
C ASP A 46 12.85 12.06 12.17
N LEU A 47 12.26 10.88 12.44
CA LEU A 47 11.44 10.21 11.43
C LEU A 47 10.33 11.21 11.09
N GLN A 48 10.57 12.06 10.09
CA GLN A 48 9.55 12.88 9.47
C GLN A 48 8.45 11.91 9.07
N ALA A 49 7.39 11.87 9.86
CA ALA A 49 6.23 11.05 9.58
C ALA A 49 5.76 11.47 8.18
N ILE A 50 6.03 10.61 7.19
CA ILE A 50 5.69 10.87 5.80
C ILE A 50 4.18 11.03 5.80
N ARG A 51 3.70 12.25 5.53
CA ARG A 51 2.27 12.49 5.36
C ARG A 51 1.81 11.61 4.21
N ALA A 52 0.88 10.71 4.52
CA ALA A 52 0.40 9.71 3.58
C ALA A 52 -0.41 10.33 2.42
N THR A 53 -0.69 11.63 2.49
CA THR A 53 -1.78 12.29 1.75
C THR A 53 -1.32 13.20 0.61
N ASP A 54 -0.01 13.35 0.41
CA ASP A 54 0.53 14.39 -0.47
C ASP A 54 1.12 13.75 -1.73
N PHE A 55 0.39 13.83 -2.85
CA PHE A 55 0.79 13.20 -4.12
C PHE A 55 1.08 14.25 -5.18
N THR A 56 2.13 14.05 -5.97
CA THR A 56 2.37 14.85 -7.18
C THR A 56 1.41 14.46 -8.29
N LYS A 57 1.22 15.34 -9.28
CA LYS A 57 0.45 15.02 -10.49
C LYS A 57 0.95 13.76 -11.20
N ALA A 58 2.27 13.56 -11.22
CA ALA A 58 2.89 12.38 -11.85
C ALA A 58 2.54 11.08 -11.10
N GLU A 59 2.43 11.13 -9.77
CA GLU A 59 2.00 9.98 -8.96
C GLU A 59 0.51 9.70 -9.14
N LEU A 60 -0.33 10.74 -9.17
CA LEU A 60 -1.76 10.61 -9.40
C LEU A 60 -2.11 10.00 -10.76
N MET A 61 -1.21 10.05 -11.75
CA MET A 61 -1.39 9.30 -12.99
C MET A 61 -1.59 7.80 -12.76
N LYS A 62 -1.08 7.24 -11.66
CA LYS A 62 -1.28 5.82 -11.34
C LYS A 62 -2.74 5.49 -11.06
N LEU A 63 -3.51 6.46 -10.55
CA LEU A 63 -4.91 6.32 -10.17
C LEU A 63 -5.83 6.14 -11.39
N HIS A 64 -5.56 6.85 -12.49
CA HIS A 64 -6.42 6.86 -13.69
C HIS A 64 -5.70 6.44 -14.99
N GLY A 65 -4.40 6.11 -14.94
CA GLY A 65 -3.64 5.59 -16.09
C GLY A 65 -3.42 6.58 -17.25
N GLY A 66 -3.68 7.87 -17.04
CA GLY A 66 -3.64 8.90 -18.08
C GLY A 66 -4.94 9.08 -18.88
N SER A 67 -5.92 8.20 -18.69
CA SER A 67 -7.29 8.33 -19.19
C SER A 67 -8.26 7.86 -18.12
N ASP A 68 -8.76 6.64 -18.22
CA ASP A 68 -9.60 5.98 -17.23
C ASP A 68 -8.89 4.71 -16.78
N LYS A 69 -8.90 4.44 -15.47
CA LYS A 69 -8.41 3.17 -14.92
C LYS A 69 -9.42 2.60 -13.95
N SER A 70 -9.69 1.31 -14.12
CA SER A 70 -10.62 0.57 -13.28
C SER A 70 -9.87 -0.23 -12.21
N TRP A 71 -10.50 -0.35 -11.05
CA TRP A 71 -9.97 -0.99 -9.86
C TRP A 71 -11.06 -1.83 -9.19
N LYS A 72 -10.63 -2.82 -8.41
CA LYS A 72 -11.51 -3.62 -7.56
C LYS A 72 -11.31 -3.26 -6.10
N LEU A 73 -12.40 -3.06 -5.37
CA LEU A 73 -12.40 -2.98 -3.92
C LEU A 73 -12.14 -4.39 -3.36
N THR A 74 -11.01 -4.58 -2.70
CA THR A 74 -10.59 -5.91 -2.20
C THR A 74 -10.63 -6.01 -0.68
N GLU A 75 -10.57 -4.89 0.01
CA GLU A 75 -10.61 -4.83 1.46
C GLU A 75 -11.33 -3.56 1.95
N ILE A 76 -12.16 -3.73 2.98
CA ILE A 76 -12.77 -2.63 3.74
C ILE A 76 -12.10 -2.67 5.11
N ILE A 77 -11.40 -1.59 5.44
CA ILE A 77 -10.79 -1.39 6.75
C ILE A 77 -11.91 -0.92 7.66
N ILE A 78 -12.25 -1.71 8.67
CA ILE A 78 -13.28 -1.39 9.66
C ILE A 78 -12.88 -1.97 11.02
N PRO A 79 -13.16 -1.29 12.15
CA PRO A 79 -12.88 -1.84 13.47
C PRO A 79 -13.62 -3.16 13.70
N GLU A 80 -12.95 -4.12 14.36
CA GLU A 80 -13.45 -5.48 14.62
C GLU A 80 -14.90 -5.51 15.13
N LYS A 81 -15.24 -4.60 16.05
CA LYS A 81 -16.58 -4.50 16.66
C LYS A 81 -17.72 -4.19 15.69
N PHE A 82 -17.40 -3.72 14.48
CA PHE A 82 -18.37 -3.36 13.44
C PHE A 82 -18.31 -4.28 12.21
N ARG A 83 -17.39 -5.25 12.17
CA ARG A 83 -17.20 -6.13 11.00
C ARG A 83 -18.48 -6.87 10.59
N ASP A 84 -19.29 -7.28 11.57
CA ASP A 84 -20.51 -8.05 11.36
C ASP A 84 -21.79 -7.20 11.49
N ASP A 85 -21.66 -5.86 11.57
CA ASP A 85 -22.82 -4.98 11.69
C ASP A 85 -23.47 -4.80 10.31
N PRO A 86 -24.74 -5.22 10.12
CA PRO A 86 -25.42 -5.16 8.83
C PRO A 86 -25.68 -3.72 8.36
N ALA A 87 -25.39 -2.73 9.19
CA ALA A 87 -25.46 -1.33 8.83
C ALA A 87 -24.27 -0.84 7.98
N PHE A 88 -23.18 -1.61 7.88
CA PHE A 88 -21.98 -1.25 7.11
C PHE A 88 -21.79 -2.18 5.92
N MET A 89 -21.15 -1.67 4.86
CA MET A 89 -20.66 -2.52 3.78
C MET A 89 -19.65 -3.55 4.29
N ASN A 90 -19.60 -4.70 3.62
CA ASN A 90 -18.57 -5.71 3.83
C ASN A 90 -17.93 -6.06 2.49
N THR A 91 -16.72 -6.62 2.53
CA THR A 91 -15.95 -6.94 1.32
C THR A 91 -16.63 -7.98 0.42
N THR A 92 -17.54 -8.79 0.94
CA THR A 92 -18.19 -9.86 0.15
C THR A 92 -19.18 -9.29 -0.85
N CYS A 93 -19.89 -8.22 -0.49
CA CYS A 93 -20.91 -7.64 -1.36
C CYS A 93 -20.37 -6.66 -2.40
N VAL A 94 -19.14 -6.16 -2.21
CA VAL A 94 -18.49 -5.23 -3.15
C VAL A 94 -17.37 -5.91 -3.96
N ALA A 95 -17.21 -7.23 -3.83
CA ALA A 95 -16.10 -7.97 -4.43
C ALA A 95 -16.16 -8.02 -5.96
N ASP A 96 -17.36 -7.87 -6.51
CA ASP A 96 -17.66 -7.84 -7.94
C ASP A 96 -17.91 -6.43 -8.49
N ASP A 97 -17.92 -5.41 -7.64
CA ASP A 97 -18.01 -4.00 -8.05
C ASP A 97 -16.73 -3.55 -8.77
N ILE A 98 -16.90 -2.69 -9.78
CA ILE A 98 -15.79 -2.08 -10.53
C ILE A 98 -15.83 -0.56 -10.40
N TYR A 99 -14.74 0.00 -9.88
CA TYR A 99 -14.59 1.43 -9.67
C TYR A 99 -13.66 2.00 -10.74
N THR A 100 -14.17 2.91 -11.56
CA THR A 100 -13.42 3.53 -12.64
C THR A 100 -13.15 5.00 -12.33
N PHE A 101 -11.88 5.33 -12.28
CA PHE A 101 -11.41 6.67 -11.97
C PHE A 101 -10.88 7.34 -13.23
N SER A 102 -11.46 8.47 -13.56
CA SER A 102 -11.14 9.25 -14.76
C SER A 102 -10.12 10.34 -14.49
N VAL A 103 -9.35 10.66 -15.52
CA VAL A 103 -8.46 11.81 -15.54
C VAL A 103 -9.27 13.11 -15.41
N PRO A 104 -8.81 14.09 -14.60
CA PRO A 104 -9.39 15.43 -14.62
C PRO A 104 -9.42 16.03 -16.03
N THR A 105 -10.61 16.44 -16.45
CA THR A 105 -10.81 17.17 -17.71
C THR A 105 -10.36 18.62 -17.61
N SER A 106 -10.30 19.17 -16.39
CA SER A 106 -9.73 20.47 -16.09
C SER A 106 -8.23 20.34 -15.80
N GLU A 107 -7.41 21.19 -16.41
CA GLU A 107 -5.98 21.25 -16.13
C GLU A 107 -5.66 21.66 -14.68
N LEU A 108 -6.61 22.31 -14.01
CA LEU A 108 -6.41 22.92 -12.70
C LEU A 108 -6.52 21.93 -11.54
N TYR A 109 -7.00 20.69 -11.76
CA TYR A 109 -7.22 19.71 -10.68
C TYR A 109 -7.98 20.32 -9.46
N GLU A 110 -8.72 21.40 -9.64
CA GLU A 110 -9.65 21.99 -8.66
C GLU A 110 -11.06 21.53 -9.05
N SER A 111 -11.26 20.22 -9.10
CA SER A 111 -12.51 19.66 -9.59
C SER A 111 -12.87 18.39 -8.84
N THR A 112 -14.13 18.31 -8.44
CA THR A 112 -14.77 17.05 -8.09
C THR A 112 -15.04 16.27 -9.37
N ILE A 113 -14.60 15.01 -9.42
CA ILE A 113 -14.77 14.11 -10.56
C ILE A 113 -15.59 12.92 -10.12
N GLU A 114 -16.59 12.55 -10.91
CA GLU A 114 -17.36 11.34 -10.67
C GLU A 114 -16.47 10.10 -10.83
N VAL A 115 -16.56 9.19 -9.87
CA VAL A 115 -16.04 7.84 -9.98
C VAL A 115 -17.18 6.98 -10.47
N ASN A 116 -17.01 6.37 -11.64
CA ASN A 116 -18.02 5.47 -12.16
C ASN A 116 -17.94 4.14 -11.41
N ILE A 117 -19.04 3.75 -10.75
CA ILE A 117 -19.14 2.50 -10.01
C ILE A 117 -20.11 1.59 -10.77
N ASP A 118 -19.57 0.53 -11.37
CA ASP A 118 -20.36 -0.54 -11.95
C ASP A 118 -20.64 -1.55 -10.84
N LEU A 119 -21.88 -1.57 -10.36
CA LEU A 119 -22.30 -2.44 -9.27
C LEU A 119 -22.42 -3.88 -9.77
N GLY A 120 -21.90 -4.80 -8.97
CA GLY A 120 -22.01 -6.23 -9.19
C GLY A 120 -23.42 -6.77 -8.99
N ASP A 121 -23.51 -8.10 -9.04
CA ASP A 121 -24.76 -8.83 -8.81
C ASP A 121 -25.04 -9.01 -7.31
N VAL A 122 -23.99 -9.02 -6.47
CA VAL A 122 -24.12 -9.19 -5.02
C VAL A 122 -24.48 -7.86 -4.38
N ARG A 123 -25.55 -7.85 -3.57
CA ARG A 123 -26.01 -6.63 -2.90
C ARG A 123 -25.50 -6.56 -1.46
N CYS A 124 -25.14 -5.36 -1.00
CA CYS A 124 -24.68 -5.14 0.38
C CYS A 124 -25.82 -5.08 1.38
N PHE A 125 -26.99 -4.62 0.95
CA PHE A 125 -28.12 -4.34 1.84
C PHE A 125 -29.38 -5.15 1.48
N GLU A 126 -29.25 -6.40 1.01
CA GLU A 126 -30.38 -7.27 0.59
C GLU A 126 -31.50 -7.38 1.62
N THR A 127 -31.17 -7.45 2.91
CA THR A 127 -32.18 -7.48 3.98
C THR A 127 -32.97 -6.17 4.11
N TYR A 128 -32.52 -5.11 3.43
CA TYR A 128 -33.08 -3.78 3.47
C TYR A 128 -33.68 -3.35 2.10
N SER A 129 -33.12 -3.73 0.93
CA SER A 129 -33.60 -3.24 -0.38
C SER A 129 -33.17 -4.03 -1.63
N ASP A 130 -33.99 -3.95 -2.70
CA ASP A 130 -33.68 -4.31 -4.10
C ASP A 130 -33.00 -3.15 -4.89
N ALA A 131 -32.80 -1.99 -4.25
CA ALA A 131 -32.43 -0.72 -4.87
C ALA A 131 -31.40 0.06 -4.03
N GLU A 132 -30.31 -0.59 -3.64
CA GLU A 132 -29.11 0.13 -3.17
C GLU A 132 -28.49 0.95 -4.31
N SER A 133 -27.81 2.03 -3.95
CA SER A 133 -27.05 2.84 -4.91
C SER A 133 -25.78 3.38 -4.25
N PHE A 134 -24.66 3.27 -4.96
CA PHE A 134 -23.39 3.88 -4.57
C PHE A 134 -23.00 4.96 -5.57
N GLU A 135 -22.64 6.13 -5.05
CA GLU A 135 -22.09 7.23 -5.85
C GLU A 135 -20.70 7.58 -5.32
N GLY A 136 -19.70 7.54 -6.21
CA GLY A 136 -18.33 7.88 -5.87
C GLY A 136 -17.91 9.21 -6.49
N LYS A 137 -17.14 10.01 -5.75
CA LYS A 137 -16.52 11.25 -6.26
C LYS A 137 -15.09 11.38 -5.76
N LEU A 138 -14.19 11.92 -6.58
CA LEU A 138 -12.84 12.32 -6.20
C LEU A 138 -12.71 13.83 -6.19
N LEU A 139 -12.22 14.37 -5.08
CA LEU A 139 -11.74 15.75 -5.00
C LEU A 139 -10.22 15.76 -5.06
N TYR A 140 -9.68 16.71 -5.81
CA TYR A 140 -8.27 17.05 -5.84
C TYR A 140 -8.13 18.46 -5.27
N ASP A 141 -7.29 18.61 -4.24
CA ASP A 141 -7.01 19.89 -3.59
C ASP A 141 -5.52 20.22 -3.78
N PRO A 142 -5.16 21.03 -4.80
CA PRO A 142 -3.78 21.43 -5.04
C PRO A 142 -3.26 22.35 -3.95
N TYR A 143 -1.98 22.19 -3.59
CA TYR A 143 -1.25 23.16 -2.80
C TYR A 143 0.27 23.05 -3.02
N THR A 144 1.03 24.02 -2.52
CA THR A 144 2.49 24.01 -2.63
C THR A 144 3.14 23.53 -1.34
N LEU A 145 3.94 22.48 -1.43
CA LEU A 145 4.79 21.97 -0.36
C LEU A 145 6.26 22.09 -0.79
N ASN A 146 7.05 22.89 -0.07
CA ASN A 146 8.48 23.10 -0.36
C ASN A 146 8.78 23.52 -1.82
N GLY A 147 7.88 24.29 -2.45
CA GLY A 147 8.01 24.74 -3.83
C GLY A 147 7.58 23.71 -4.89
N VAL A 148 7.05 22.56 -4.47
CA VAL A 148 6.49 21.53 -5.35
C VAL A 148 4.97 21.55 -5.24
N GLU A 149 4.28 21.50 -6.38
CA GLU A 149 2.83 21.32 -6.43
C GLU A 149 2.48 19.87 -6.08
N VAL A 150 1.66 19.71 -5.05
CA VAL A 150 1.15 18.43 -4.56
C VAL A 150 -0.36 18.55 -4.35
N PHE A 151 -1.01 17.40 -4.27
CA PHE A 151 -2.46 17.29 -4.18
C PHE A 151 -2.81 16.46 -2.96
N LYS A 152 -3.81 16.93 -2.21
CA LYS A 152 -4.61 16.03 -1.38
C LYS A 152 -5.73 15.50 -2.25
N THR A 153 -5.88 14.19 -2.27
CA THR A 153 -6.95 13.53 -3.03
C THR A 153 -7.90 12.88 -2.05
N THR A 154 -9.20 13.16 -2.17
CA THR A 154 -10.23 12.66 -1.25
C THR A 154 -11.31 11.94 -2.03
N PHE A 155 -11.59 10.70 -1.63
CA PHE A 155 -12.71 9.91 -2.12
C PHE A 155 -13.93 10.14 -1.23
N PHE A 156 -15.01 10.58 -1.87
CA PHE A 156 -16.33 10.69 -1.29
C PHE A 156 -17.14 9.50 -1.79
N LEU A 157 -17.71 8.75 -0.86
CA LEU A 157 -18.62 7.65 -1.17
C LEU A 157 -19.96 7.96 -0.51
N ASP A 158 -20.99 8.10 -1.33
CA ASP A 158 -22.38 8.12 -0.88
C ASP A 158 -22.97 6.73 -1.04
N GLU A 159 -23.34 6.12 0.07
CA GLU A 159 -24.02 4.83 0.11
C GLU A 159 -25.48 5.02 0.55
N CYS A 160 -26.41 4.74 -0.36
CA CYS A 160 -27.83 4.75 -0.05
C CYS A 160 -28.35 3.34 0.13
N ARG A 161 -29.02 3.11 1.25
CA ARG A 161 -29.86 1.95 1.50
C ARG A 161 -31.30 2.37 1.68
N ILE A 162 -32.20 1.50 1.28
CA ILE A 162 -33.63 1.69 1.54
C ILE A 162 -34.03 0.72 2.64
N THR A 163 -34.92 1.13 3.53
CA THR A 163 -35.47 0.29 4.61
C THR A 163 -36.97 0.21 4.45
N ASN A 164 -37.52 -1.01 4.53
CA ASN A 164 -38.95 -1.25 4.47
C ASN A 164 -39.53 -1.35 5.89
N ASN A 165 -40.08 -0.25 6.38
CA ASN A 165 -40.73 -0.21 7.70
C ASN A 165 -42.24 -0.31 7.53
N VAL A 166 -42.84 -1.47 7.82
CA VAL A 166 -44.31 -1.61 7.85
C VAL A 166 -44.82 -1.10 9.22
N PRO A 167 -45.82 -0.19 9.29
CA PRO A 167 -46.72 0.29 8.24
C PRO A 167 -46.31 1.62 7.58
N VAL A 168 -45.13 2.15 7.91
CA VAL A 168 -44.67 3.52 7.60
C VAL A 168 -44.19 3.68 6.14
N GLY A 169 -44.02 2.57 5.41
CA GLY A 169 -43.58 2.55 4.01
C GLY A 169 -42.07 2.44 3.86
N THR A 170 -41.59 2.83 2.69
CA THR A 170 -40.20 2.71 2.25
C THR A 170 -39.43 3.99 2.62
N THR A 171 -38.32 3.88 3.34
CA THR A 171 -37.46 5.01 3.75
C THR A 171 -36.04 4.83 3.23
N THR A 172 -35.52 5.80 2.49
CA THR A 172 -34.12 5.83 2.04
C THR A 172 -33.23 6.50 3.08
N TRP A 173 -32.10 5.87 3.39
CA TRP A 173 -31.02 6.36 4.23
C TRP A 173 -29.75 6.41 3.40
N CYS A 174 -29.17 7.59 3.27
CA CYS A 174 -27.90 7.78 2.58
C CYS A 174 -26.85 8.25 3.58
N PHE A 175 -25.64 7.72 3.45
CA PHE A 175 -24.48 8.08 4.25
C PHE A 175 -23.36 8.49 3.30
N GLU A 176 -22.95 9.75 3.40
CA GLU A 176 -21.80 10.26 2.66
C GLU A 176 -20.58 10.29 3.58
N ASP A 177 -19.52 9.60 3.19
CA ASP A 177 -18.28 9.55 3.93
C ASP A 177 -17.05 9.98 3.11
N ASN A 178 -16.13 10.55 3.90
CA ASN A 178 -14.83 11.12 3.63
C ASN A 178 -13.55 10.28 3.73
N TYR A 179 -12.85 9.93 2.64
CA TYR A 179 -11.60 9.17 2.77
C TYR A 179 -10.45 9.77 1.96
N PRO A 180 -9.45 10.41 2.60
CA PRO A 180 -8.25 10.84 1.88
C PRO A 180 -7.45 9.65 1.36
N LEU A 181 -6.82 9.83 0.21
CA LEU A 181 -5.84 8.90 -0.35
C LEU A 181 -4.62 8.87 0.57
N VAL A 182 -4.25 7.68 1.04
CA VAL A 182 -3.12 7.48 1.96
C VAL A 182 -2.05 6.56 1.39
N GLU A 183 -2.35 5.86 0.30
CA GLU A 183 -1.42 4.98 -0.39
C GLU A 183 -1.76 4.96 -1.88
N LEU A 184 -0.74 5.10 -2.73
CA LEU A 184 -0.88 4.96 -4.18
C LEU A 184 0.36 4.32 -4.80
N THR A 185 0.16 3.12 -5.33
CA THR A 185 1.14 2.37 -6.11
C THR A 185 0.53 2.02 -7.47
N ASP A 186 1.28 1.33 -8.32
CA ASP A 186 0.78 0.93 -9.64
C ASP A 186 -0.36 -0.11 -9.56
N ASP A 187 -0.35 -0.91 -8.49
CA ASP A 187 -1.22 -2.07 -8.31
C ASP A 187 -2.18 -1.96 -7.13
N ARG A 188 -2.01 -0.96 -6.26
CA ARG A 188 -2.80 -0.76 -5.04
C ARG A 188 -3.01 0.71 -4.71
N MET A 189 -4.20 1.06 -4.24
CA MET A 189 -4.47 2.34 -3.61
C MET A 189 -5.35 2.18 -2.38
N VAL A 190 -5.16 3.07 -1.40
CA VAL A 190 -5.91 3.03 -0.14
C VAL A 190 -6.46 4.41 0.17
N PHE A 191 -7.78 4.49 0.34
CA PHE A 191 -8.46 5.66 0.87
C PHE A 191 -8.85 5.38 2.32
N SER A 192 -8.45 6.22 3.27
CA SER A 192 -8.67 5.93 4.69
C SER A 192 -8.70 7.20 5.52
N ASN A 193 -9.31 7.13 6.71
CA ASN A 193 -9.27 8.19 7.71
C ASN A 193 -7.87 8.43 8.35
N ALA A 194 -6.84 7.68 7.93
CA ALA A 194 -5.49 7.85 8.47
C ALA A 194 -4.81 9.14 7.97
N ILE A 195 -3.96 9.69 8.83
CA ILE A 195 -3.04 10.79 8.48
C ILE A 195 -1.65 10.23 8.10
N PHE A 196 -1.32 9.04 8.62
CA PHE A 196 -0.05 8.35 8.45
C PHE A 196 -0.28 6.92 7.92
N ILE A 197 0.66 6.42 7.12
CA ILE A 197 0.62 5.06 6.59
C ILE A 197 0.66 4.06 7.76
N GLY A 198 -0.28 3.11 7.80
CA GLY A 198 -0.34 2.03 8.79
C GLY A 198 -1.23 2.31 10.00
N GLU A 199 -1.83 3.50 10.10
CA GLU A 199 -2.74 3.89 11.19
C GLU A 199 -4.22 3.90 10.75
N GLN A 200 -4.56 3.16 9.68
CA GLN A 200 -5.91 3.10 9.15
C GLN A 200 -6.86 2.41 10.14
N THR A 201 -7.95 3.09 10.51
CA THR A 201 -9.03 2.48 11.32
C THR A 201 -10.32 2.31 10.53
N PHE A 202 -10.52 3.15 9.51
CA PHE A 202 -11.57 3.02 8.52
C PHE A 202 -11.04 3.34 7.12
N GLY A 203 -11.55 2.67 6.09
CA GLY A 203 -11.16 2.96 4.71
C GLY A 203 -11.44 1.83 3.72
N PHE A 204 -10.97 2.05 2.50
CA PHE A 204 -11.18 1.20 1.34
C PHE A 204 -9.84 0.94 0.66
N VAL A 205 -9.60 -0.32 0.35
CA VAL A 205 -8.40 -0.78 -0.34
C VAL A 205 -8.78 -1.28 -1.71
N PHE A 206 -8.22 -0.65 -2.72
CA PHE A 206 -8.43 -1.01 -4.10
C PHE A 206 -7.18 -1.64 -4.68
N GLU A 207 -7.35 -2.73 -5.42
CA GLU A 207 -6.28 -3.38 -6.17
C GLU A 207 -6.59 -3.36 -7.66
N LYS A 208 -5.52 -3.35 -8.45
CA LYS A 208 -5.60 -3.36 -9.90
C LYS A 208 -6.27 -4.63 -10.38
N ILE A 209 -7.10 -4.50 -11.42
CA ILE A 209 -7.70 -5.62 -12.10
C ILE A 209 -6.61 -6.32 -12.93
N ASN A 210 -6.33 -7.58 -12.60
CA ASN A 210 -5.48 -8.42 -13.42
C ASN A 210 -6.30 -8.93 -14.61
N GLU A 211 -5.95 -8.48 -15.82
CA GLU A 211 -6.46 -9.02 -17.09
C GLU A 211 -5.89 -10.41 -17.41
#